data_AF-A0A6N8X604-F1
#
_entry.id   AF-A0A6N8X604-F1
#
_cell.length_a   1.000
_cell.length_b   1.000
_cell.length_c   1.000
_cell.angle_alpha   90.00
_cell.angle_beta   90.00
_cell.angle_gamma   90.00
#
_symmetry.space_group_name_H-M   'P 1'
#
loop_
_entity.id
_entity.type
_entity.pdbx_description
1 polymer ?
#
loop_
_entity_poly.entity_id
_entity_poly.type
_entity_poly.pdbx_seq_one_letter_code
_entity_poly.pdbx_strand_id
1 'polypeptide(L)'
;MDTVESREVIRRSRFITVLGRAESRADASRFVGEVRERHPGATHYCWAFNAGPPGSTAQVGMSDAGEPRGTAGRPMLNALLHSGLGEVVAVCARYCGGSSRVHNLL
;
A
#
# COMPACT_ATOMS: atom_id res chain seq x y z
N MET A 1 8.40 15.08 -5.19
CA MET A 1 7.09 14.43 -5.44
C MET A 1 6.28 14.61 -4.19
N ASP A 2 5.13 15.26 -4.29
CA ASP A 2 4.25 15.44 -3.14
C ASP A 2 3.60 14.11 -2.80
N THR A 3 3.75 13.71 -1.54
CA THR A 3 3.15 12.48 -0.99
C THR A 3 2.33 12.84 0.23
N VAL A 4 1.20 12.18 0.42
CA VAL A 4 0.41 12.28 1.65
C VAL A 4 0.62 11.02 2.46
N GLU A 5 0.93 11.17 3.75
CA GLU A 5 1.14 10.05 4.67
C GLU A 5 0.13 10.11 5.82
N SER A 6 -0.40 8.95 6.19
CA SER A 6 -1.24 8.76 7.38
C SER A 6 -0.74 7.56 8.20
N ARG A 7 -0.91 7.64 9.53
CA ARG A 7 -0.43 6.62 10.48
C ARG A 7 -1.54 6.23 11.43
N GLU A 8 -1.77 4.93 11.57
CA GLU A 8 -2.75 4.38 12.50
C GLU A 8 -2.21 3.19 13.29
N VAL A 9 -2.75 3.00 14.50
CA VAL A 9 -2.45 1.83 15.34
C VAL A 9 -3.75 1.09 15.62
N ILE A 10 -3.84 -0.13 15.12
CA ILE A 10 -5.01 -1.00 15.28
C ILE A 10 -4.54 -2.32 15.89
N ARG A 11 -5.06 -2.66 17.07
CA ARG A 11 -4.77 -3.94 17.76
C ARG A 11 -3.25 -4.24 17.83
N ARG A 12 -2.46 -3.26 18.29
CA ARG A 12 -0.99 -3.28 18.35
C ARG A 12 -0.26 -3.34 17.00
N SER A 13 -0.95 -3.51 15.88
CA SER A 13 -0.34 -3.36 14.56
C SER A 13 -0.28 -1.88 14.20
N ARG A 14 0.86 -1.43 13.68
CA ARG A 14 1.04 -0.07 13.18
C ARG A 14 0.93 -0.08 11.66
N PHE A 15 0.16 0.84 11.11
CA PHE A 15 -0.08 1.01 9.69
C PHE A 15 0.43 2.38 9.28
N ILE A 16 1.18 2.43 8.18
CA ILE A 16 1.59 3.68 7.54
C ILE A 16 1.10 3.61 6.10
N THR A 17 0.18 4.50 5.75
CA THR A 17 -0.37 4.59 4.40
C THR A 17 0.22 5.80 3.72
N VAL A 18 0.85 5.59 2.56
CA VAL A 18 1.43 6.64 1.73
C VAL A 18 0.71 6.68 0.39
N LEU A 19 0.21 7.86 0.03
CA LEU A 19 -0.33 8.15 -1.29
C LEU A 19 0.69 8.94 -2.12
N GLY A 20 0.75 8.64 -3.41
CA GLY A 20 1.57 9.36 -4.38
C GLY A 20 0.94 9.36 -5.76
N ARG A 21 1.47 10.20 -6.65
CA ARG A 21 1.04 10.27 -8.05
C ARG A 21 1.69 9.13 -8.86
N ALA A 22 0.89 8.48 -9.70
CA ALA A 22 1.34 7.44 -10.62
C ALA A 22 0.48 7.45 -11.89
N GLU A 23 1.05 7.88 -13.01
CA GLU A 23 0.37 7.98 -14.31
C GLU A 23 0.50 6.67 -15.13
N SER A 24 1.24 5.70 -14.60
CA SER A 24 1.43 4.41 -15.23
C SER A 24 1.61 3.31 -14.18
N ARG A 25 1.45 2.04 -14.62
CA ARG A 25 1.79 0.88 -13.80
C ARG A 25 3.28 0.86 -13.40
N ALA A 26 4.16 1.39 -14.26
CA ALA A 26 5.58 1.48 -13.96
C ALA A 26 5.84 2.49 -12.84
N ASP A 27 5.17 3.65 -12.86
CA ASP A 27 5.25 4.65 -11.79
C ASP A 27 4.73 4.10 -10.47
N ALA A 28 3.57 3.40 -10.49
CA ALA A 28 3.03 2.76 -9.30
C ALA A 28 4.02 1.73 -8.72
N SER A 29 4.66 0.93 -9.58
CA SER A 29 5.65 -0.07 -9.15
C SER A 29 6.91 0.58 -8.57
N ARG A 30 7.41 1.67 -9.19
CA ARG A 30 8.53 2.47 -8.66
C ARG A 30 8.18 3.04 -7.29
N PHE A 31 6.99 3.64 -7.15
CA PHE A 31 6.55 4.23 -5.89
C PHE A 31 6.43 3.19 -4.76
N VAL A 32 5.95 1.97 -5.06
CA VAL A 32 5.95 0.87 -4.09
C VAL A 32 7.37 0.53 -3.62
N GLY A 33 8.35 0.55 -4.53
CA GLY A 33 9.77 0.38 -4.20
C GLY A 33 10.28 1.47 -3.25
N GLU A 34 10.00 2.72 -3.55
CA GLU A 34 10.41 3.86 -2.72
C GLU A 34 9.77 3.81 -1.32
N VAL A 35 8.50 3.41 -1.20
CA VAL A 35 7.84 3.23 0.11
C VAL A 35 8.52 2.11 0.90
N ARG A 36 8.93 1.01 0.25
CA ARG A 36 9.67 -0.09 0.91
C ARG A 36 11.00 0.36 1.46
N GLU A 37 11.72 1.21 0.72
CA GLU A 37 13.00 1.78 1.14
C GLU A 37 12.82 2.77 2.31
N ARG A 38 11.77 3.60 2.28
CA ARG A 38 11.46 4.56 3.36
C ARG A 38 10.95 3.91 4.64
N HIS A 39 10.28 2.77 4.54
CA HIS A 39 9.63 2.09 5.67
C HIS A 39 10.17 0.67 5.90
N PRO A 40 11.50 0.51 6.08
CA PRO A 40 12.10 -0.81 6.20
C PRO A 40 11.52 -1.57 7.41
N GLY A 41 11.48 -2.90 7.31
CA GLY A 41 11.02 -3.78 8.39
C GLY A 41 9.50 -3.89 8.55
N ALA A 42 8.69 -3.28 7.66
CA ALA A 42 7.26 -3.62 7.61
C ALA A 42 7.08 -5.07 7.14
N THR A 43 6.08 -5.74 7.70
CA THR A 43 5.76 -7.16 7.42
C THR A 43 5.04 -7.31 6.08
N HIS A 44 4.16 -6.37 5.75
CA HIS A 44 3.41 -6.35 4.50
C HIS A 44 3.40 -4.94 3.91
N TYR A 45 3.43 -4.86 2.58
CA TYR A 45 3.32 -3.62 1.79
C TYR A 45 2.16 -3.76 0.82
N CYS A 46 0.94 -3.73 1.35
CA CYS A 46 -0.26 -3.83 0.52
C CYS A 46 -0.36 -2.58 -0.33
N TRP A 47 -0.83 -2.70 -1.57
CA TRP A 47 -0.92 -1.55 -2.45
C TRP A 47 -2.09 -1.64 -3.41
N ALA A 48 -2.53 -0.48 -3.88
CA ALA A 48 -3.48 -0.34 -4.97
C ALA A 48 -3.16 0.92 -5.77
N PHE A 49 -3.52 0.93 -7.05
CA PHE A 49 -3.38 2.11 -7.90
C PHE A 49 -4.55 2.23 -8.89
N ASN A 50 -4.83 3.48 -9.26
CA ASN A 50 -5.55 3.85 -10.48
C ASN A 50 -4.63 4.78 -11.28
N ALA A 51 -3.97 4.25 -12.31
CA ALA A 51 -3.07 5.01 -13.19
C ALA A 51 -3.80 5.65 -14.37
N GLY A 52 -5.12 5.47 -14.47
CA GLY A 52 -5.96 6.21 -15.41
C GLY A 52 -6.38 7.57 -14.84
N PRO A 53 -6.98 8.44 -15.67
CA PRO A 53 -7.58 9.68 -15.19
C PRO A 53 -8.73 9.41 -14.19
N PRO A 54 -9.14 10.42 -13.40
CA PRO A 54 -10.29 10.32 -12.50
C PRO A 54 -11.50 9.65 -13.14
N GLY A 55 -12.07 8.65 -12.44
CA GLY A 55 -13.23 7.87 -12.91
C GLY A 55 -12.92 6.77 -13.93
N SER A 56 -11.69 6.67 -14.43
CA SER A 56 -11.27 5.56 -15.30
C SER A 56 -10.90 4.31 -14.50
N THR A 57 -11.24 3.15 -15.04
CA THR A 57 -10.82 1.83 -14.53
C THR A 57 -9.91 1.08 -15.51
N ALA A 58 -9.48 1.74 -16.60
CA ALA A 58 -8.71 1.10 -17.65
C ALA A 58 -7.31 0.66 -17.20
N GLN A 59 -6.75 1.31 -16.16
CA GLN A 59 -5.38 1.07 -15.68
C GLN A 59 -5.34 0.97 -14.16
N VAL A 60 -5.90 -0.13 -13.63
CA VAL A 60 -5.97 -0.38 -12.19
C VAL A 60 -5.17 -1.61 -11.79
N GLY A 61 -4.71 -1.65 -10.55
CA GLY A 61 -4.04 -2.81 -9.99
C GLY A 61 -3.99 -2.79 -8.47
N MET A 62 -3.77 -3.95 -7.86
CA MET A 62 -3.68 -4.11 -6.41
C MET A 62 -2.88 -5.35 -6.01
N SER A 63 -2.42 -5.38 -4.75
CA SER A 63 -1.81 -6.54 -4.13
C SER A 63 -2.07 -6.59 -2.63
N ASP A 64 -2.34 -7.79 -2.12
CA ASP A 64 -2.43 -8.09 -0.69
C ASP A 64 -1.06 -8.27 -0.03
N ALA A 65 0.05 -8.31 -0.79
CA ALA A 65 1.42 -8.39 -0.27
C ALA A 65 1.68 -9.46 0.82
N GLY A 66 1.03 -10.61 0.71
CA GLY A 66 1.15 -11.74 1.65
C GLY A 66 0.08 -11.79 2.74
N GLU A 67 -0.81 -10.79 2.83
CA GLU A 67 -2.05 -10.89 3.61
C GLU A 67 -2.99 -11.95 2.99
N PRO A 68 -3.96 -12.49 3.76
CA PRO A 68 -4.95 -13.40 3.21
C PRO A 68 -5.63 -12.80 1.97
N ARG A 69 -5.80 -13.63 0.94
CA ARG A 69 -6.24 -13.18 -0.39
C ARG A 69 -7.54 -12.36 -0.32
N GLY A 70 -7.50 -11.15 -0.87
CA GLY A 70 -8.63 -10.23 -0.99
C GLY A 70 -8.91 -9.38 0.25
N THR A 71 -8.07 -9.43 1.29
CA THR A 71 -8.33 -8.71 2.54
C THR A 71 -7.77 -7.30 2.58
N ALA A 72 -6.78 -6.95 1.76
CA ALA A 72 -6.14 -5.63 1.81
C ALA A 72 -6.17 -4.90 0.45
N GLY A 73 -5.68 -5.53 -0.62
CA GLY A 73 -5.57 -4.91 -1.93
C GLY A 73 -6.93 -4.50 -2.52
N ARG A 74 -7.96 -5.36 -2.39
CA ARG A 74 -9.30 -5.09 -2.92
C ARG A 74 -9.98 -3.92 -2.19
N PRO A 75 -10.03 -3.87 -0.84
CA PRO A 75 -10.52 -2.70 -0.13
C PRO A 75 -9.78 -1.41 -0.50
N MET A 76 -8.45 -1.44 -0.61
CA MET A 76 -7.66 -0.27 -1.01
C MET A 76 -8.01 0.22 -2.41
N LEU A 77 -8.14 -0.68 -3.39
CA LEU A 77 -8.52 -0.32 -4.75
C LEU A 77 -9.93 0.28 -4.79
N ASN A 78 -10.88 -0.33 -4.09
CA ASN A 78 -12.24 0.20 -4.00
C ASN A 78 -12.23 1.62 -3.42
N ALA A 79 -11.46 1.89 -2.36
CA ALA A 79 -11.37 3.23 -1.79
C ALA A 79 -10.86 4.25 -2.81
N LEU A 80 -9.80 3.93 -3.57
CA LEU A 80 -9.30 4.80 -4.64
C LEU A 80 -10.35 5.06 -5.72
N LEU A 81 -11.02 4.02 -6.21
CA LEU A 81 -12.01 4.16 -7.28
C LEU A 81 -13.24 4.99 -6.89
N HIS A 82 -13.65 4.96 -5.62
CA HIS A 82 -14.77 5.75 -5.12
C HIS A 82 -14.37 7.14 -4.60
N SER A 83 -13.07 7.45 -4.55
CA SER A 83 -12.57 8.76 -4.10
C SER A 83 -12.69 9.88 -5.15
N GLY A 84 -12.96 9.52 -6.41
CA GLY A 84 -12.88 10.45 -7.54
C GLY A 84 -11.45 10.81 -7.96
N LEU A 85 -10.43 10.12 -7.43
CA LEU A 85 -9.03 10.32 -7.80
C LEU A 85 -8.60 9.40 -8.97
N GLY A 86 -7.66 9.89 -9.75
CA GLY A 86 -6.92 9.15 -10.78
C GLY A 86 -5.44 9.48 -10.70
N GLU A 87 -4.64 8.82 -11.53
CA GLU A 87 -3.18 8.97 -11.55
C GLU A 87 -2.56 8.81 -10.15
N VAL A 88 -3.04 7.83 -9.38
CA VAL A 88 -2.77 7.70 -7.95
C VAL A 88 -2.37 6.27 -7.58
N VAL A 89 -1.44 6.16 -6.64
CA VAL A 89 -1.03 4.93 -5.98
C VAL A 89 -1.10 5.10 -4.47
N ALA A 90 -1.58 4.09 -3.78
CA ALA A 90 -1.58 3.99 -2.33
C ALA A 90 -0.81 2.73 -1.90
N VAL A 91 0.06 2.89 -0.90
CA VAL A 91 0.82 1.79 -0.29
C VAL A 91 0.60 1.82 1.22
N CYS A 92 0.19 0.70 1.79
CA CYS A 92 0.01 0.52 3.23
C CYS A 92 1.08 -0.43 3.77
N ALA A 93 2.04 0.13 4.50
CA ALA A 93 3.08 -0.61 5.22
C ALA A 93 2.56 -0.99 6.61
N ARG A 94 2.45 -2.30 6.86
CA ARG A 94 2.00 -2.86 8.14
C ARG A 94 3.17 -3.39 8.95
N TYR A 95 3.25 -2.98 10.22
CA TYR A 95 4.16 -3.52 11.22
C TYR A 95 3.35 -4.31 12.27
N CYS A 96 3.62 -5.60 12.42
CA CYS A 96 3.00 -6.41 13.47
C CYS A 96 3.57 -6.03 14.85
N GLY A 97 2.69 -5.77 15.82
CA GLY A 97 3.08 -5.45 17.22
C GLY A 97 3.33 -6.65 18.11
N GLY A 98 3.38 -7.86 17.54
CA GLY A 98 3.72 -9.09 18.25
C GLY A 98 5.04 -9.63 17.73
N SER A 99 6.00 -9.85 18.62
CA SER A 99 7.27 -10.49 18.31
C SER A 99 7.03 -11.94 17.89
N SER A 100 6.99 -12.22 16.59
CA SER A 100 7.44 -13.51 16.06
C SER A 100 8.85 -13.37 15.51
N ARG A 101 9.77 -12.98 16.39
CA ARG A 101 11.13 -13.54 16.35
C ARG A 101 11.15 -14.64 17.40
N VAL A 102 10.81 -15.86 16.99
CA VAL A 102 11.42 -17.01 17.65
C VAL A 102 12.89 -16.90 17.27
N HIS A 103 13.70 -16.38 18.19
CA HIS A 103 15.12 -16.64 18.17
C HIS A 103 15.25 -18.17 18.26
N ASN A 104 15.47 -18.84 17.13
CA ASN A 104 16.11 -20.13 17.16
C ASN A 104 17.61 -19.84 17.08
N LEU A 105 18.16 -19.45 18.22
CA LEU A 105 19.58 -19.68 18.52
C LEU A 105 19.67 -21.15 18.92
N LEU A 106 20.06 -21.98 17.95
CA LEU A 106 20.81 -23.21 18.19
C LEU A 106 22.08 -23.11 17.35
#